data_AF-A0ABD3PCF7-F1
#
_entry.id   AF-A0ABD3PCF7-F1
#
_cell.length_a   1.000
_cell.length_b   1.000
_cell.length_c   1.000
_cell.angle_alpha   90.00
_cell.angle_beta   90.00
_cell.angle_gamma   90.00
#
_symmetry.space_group_name_H-M   'P 1'
#
loop_
_entity.id
_entity.type
_entity.pdbx_description
1 polymer ?
#
loop_
_entity_poly.entity_id
_entity_poly.type
_entity_poly.pdbx_seq_one_letter_code
_entity_poly.pdbx_strand_id
1 'polypeptide(L)'
;MKFVALSRQYYADWCKSCQKFGAKYRQLARDLGDRVDVDGAVLRSGDVRFGEVEYTASARLCKTLKVNKLPTVHVYRAGSGKVVDMTCKPSMFHLVVDELHRVLDGSSSGVVDDDDAEADKDKAAVRSGGNMTNASFDMTMVAGLSLGEEIVASLKKKKEEEDEGAKKETNWFWKQ
;
A
#
# COMPACT_ATOMS: atom_id res chain seq x y z
N MET A 1 8.72 27.79 15.07
CA MET A 1 9.33 26.48 14.74
C MET A 1 8.98 26.18 13.29
N LYS A 2 9.98 26.01 12.41
CA LYS A 2 9.69 25.66 11.01
C LYS A 2 9.19 24.22 10.98
N PHE A 3 7.97 24.02 10.45
CA PHE A 3 7.41 22.70 10.23
C PHE A 3 8.22 22.02 9.13
N VAL A 4 8.84 20.89 9.44
CA VAL A 4 9.59 20.09 8.46
C VAL A 4 8.75 18.86 8.15
N ALA A 5 8.24 18.77 6.91
CA ALA A 5 7.62 17.55 6.42
C ALA A 5 8.70 16.59 5.91
N LEU A 6 8.45 15.28 5.95
CA LEU A 6 9.33 14.26 5.35
C LEU A 6 8.58 13.61 4.19
N SER A 7 9.08 13.74 2.97
CA SER A 7 8.57 13.03 1.80
C SER A 7 9.49 11.84 1.51
N ARG A 8 8.91 10.66 1.26
CA ARG A 8 9.66 9.44 0.95
C ARG A 8 9.08 8.73 -0.27
N GLN A 9 9.89 8.56 -1.31
CA GLN A 9 9.57 7.75 -2.48
C GLN A 9 10.07 6.31 -2.29
N TYR A 10 9.23 5.33 -2.61
CA TYR A 10 9.59 3.94 -2.76
C TYR A 10 9.71 3.58 -4.24
N TYR A 11 10.81 2.94 -4.62
CA TYR A 11 11.13 2.61 -6.00
C TYR A 11 11.83 1.26 -6.12
N ALA A 12 11.96 0.74 -7.34
CA ALA A 12 12.79 -0.42 -7.64
C ALA A 12 13.57 -0.20 -8.94
N ASP A 13 14.78 -0.77 -9.04
CA ASP A 13 15.66 -0.53 -10.19
C ASP A 13 15.13 -1.14 -11.49
N TRP A 14 14.40 -2.27 -11.40
CA TRP A 14 13.76 -2.94 -12.53
C TRP A 14 12.47 -2.23 -13.00
N CYS A 15 12.02 -1.19 -12.31
CA CYS A 15 10.76 -0.49 -12.58
C CYS A 15 10.98 0.76 -13.47
N LYS A 16 10.66 0.65 -14.77
CA LYS A 16 10.83 1.75 -15.74
C LYS A 16 10.01 3.01 -15.40
N SER A 17 8.81 2.85 -14.83
CA SER A 17 8.01 3.98 -14.34
C SER A 17 8.69 4.68 -13.17
N CYS A 18 9.31 3.91 -12.27
CA CYS A 18 10.01 4.44 -11.11
C CYS A 18 11.21 5.30 -11.51
N GLN A 19 11.97 4.91 -12.54
CA GLN A 19 13.09 5.71 -13.06
C GLN A 19 12.62 7.09 -13.57
N LYS A 20 11.51 7.12 -14.33
CA LYS A 20 10.92 8.38 -14.82
C LYS A 20 10.39 9.25 -13.68
N PHE A 21 9.76 8.63 -12.68
CA PHE A 21 9.27 9.34 -11.50
C PHE A 21 10.43 9.91 -10.68
N GLY A 22 11.47 9.11 -10.42
CA GLY A 22 12.62 9.50 -9.62
C GLY A 22 13.36 10.71 -10.17
N ALA A 23 13.45 10.85 -11.50
CA ALA A 23 14.01 12.06 -12.11
C ALA A 23 13.24 13.34 -11.70
N LYS A 24 11.91 13.29 -11.71
CA LYS A 24 11.05 14.41 -11.28
C LYS A 24 11.10 14.62 -9.77
N TYR A 25 11.12 13.52 -9.01
CA TYR A 25 11.20 13.56 -7.55
C TYR A 25 12.48 14.23 -7.05
N ARG A 26 13.64 13.90 -7.66
CA ARG A 26 14.90 14.57 -7.37
C ARG A 26 14.93 16.03 -7.77
N GLN A 27 14.21 16.42 -8.83
CA GLN A 27 14.06 17.83 -9.17
C GLN A 27 13.27 18.57 -8.09
N LEU A 28 12.11 18.03 -7.69
CA LEU A 28 11.30 18.58 -6.60
C LEU A 28 12.10 18.68 -5.28
N ALA A 29 12.95 17.70 -4.99
CA ALA A 29 13.82 17.70 -3.83
C ALA A 29 14.86 18.83 -3.85
N ARG A 30 15.33 19.27 -5.03
CA ARG A 30 16.23 20.43 -5.13
C ARG A 30 15.51 21.74 -4.92
N ASP A 31 14.23 21.79 -5.28
CA ASP A 31 13.43 23.01 -5.22
C ASP A 31 12.91 23.28 -3.80
N LEU A 32 12.40 22.25 -3.12
CA LEU A 32 11.77 22.36 -1.79
C LEU A 32 12.61 21.79 -0.64
N GLY A 33 13.69 21.07 -0.97
CA GLY A 33 14.50 20.35 0.00
C GLY A 33 15.63 21.14 0.63
N ASP A 34 16.40 20.42 1.45
CA ASP A 34 17.60 20.93 2.08
C ASP A 34 18.64 21.29 1.01
N ARG A 35 19.19 22.51 1.09
CA ARG A 35 20.35 22.90 0.27
C ARG A 35 21.61 22.46 0.97
N VAL A 36 22.40 21.65 0.29
CA VAL A 36 23.65 21.08 0.79
C VAL A 36 24.85 21.66 0.05
N ASP A 37 25.98 21.78 0.74
CA ASP A 37 27.26 22.16 0.16
C ASP A 37 27.95 20.97 -0.53
N VAL A 38 29.08 21.21 -1.18
CA VAL A 38 29.95 20.20 -1.80
C VAL A 38 30.40 19.13 -0.81
N ASP A 39 30.56 19.49 0.46
CA ASP A 39 30.94 18.59 1.56
C ASP A 39 29.74 17.86 2.19
N GLY A 40 28.52 18.09 1.68
CA GLY A 40 27.28 17.48 2.18
C GLY A 40 26.70 18.16 3.43
N ALA A 41 27.30 19.26 3.89
CA ALA A 41 26.77 20.05 5.00
C ALA A 41 25.48 20.79 4.59
N VAL A 42 24.44 20.76 5.42
CA VAL A 42 23.18 21.48 5.17
C VAL A 42 23.39 22.98 5.36
N LEU A 43 23.49 23.72 4.26
CA LEU A 43 23.61 25.19 4.23
C LEU A 43 22.30 25.87 4.62
N ARG A 44 21.18 25.27 4.20
CA ARG A 44 19.84 25.79 4.50
C ARG A 44 18.84 24.65 4.55
N SER A 45 18.12 24.54 5.66
CA SER A 45 17.00 23.61 5.77
C SER A 45 15.85 24.05 4.88
N GLY A 46 15.35 23.13 4.06
CA GLY A 46 14.13 23.28 3.29
C GLY A 46 12.90 23.03 4.16
N ASP A 47 11.73 23.22 3.57
CA ASP A 47 10.45 22.97 4.25
C ASP A 47 10.12 21.46 4.24
N VAL A 48 10.73 20.70 3.33
CA VAL A 48 10.49 19.26 3.16
C VAL A 48 11.81 18.51 3.02
N ARG A 49 12.01 17.44 3.79
CA ARG A 49 13.13 16.52 3.54
C ARG A 49 12.68 15.37 2.67
N PHE A 50 13.41 15.14 1.60
CA PHE A 50 13.15 14.08 0.63
C PHE A 50 14.03 12.87 0.90
N GLY A 51 13.48 11.68 0.67
CA GLY A 51 14.23 10.43 0.76
C GLY A 51 13.74 9.42 -0.26
N GLU A 52 14.65 8.60 -0.77
CA GLU A 52 14.34 7.50 -1.66
C GLU A 52 14.61 6.18 -0.93
N VAL A 53 13.75 5.18 -1.16
CA VAL A 53 13.89 3.83 -0.60
C VAL A 53 13.78 2.83 -1.73
N GLU A 54 14.81 2.01 -1.88
CA GLU A 54 14.79 0.89 -2.80
C GLU A 54 14.02 -0.28 -2.18
N TYR A 55 13.03 -0.76 -2.92
CA TYR A 55 12.03 -1.73 -2.47
C TYR A 55 12.65 -3.10 -2.14
N THR A 56 13.58 -3.56 -2.98
CA THR A 56 14.17 -4.90 -2.89
C THR A 56 15.10 -5.00 -1.67
N ALA A 57 15.90 -3.97 -1.42
CA ALA A 57 16.83 -3.82 -0.31
C ALA A 57 16.10 -3.60 1.01
N SER A 58 14.92 -2.98 0.96
CA SER A 58 14.12 -2.63 2.16
C SER A 58 12.76 -3.34 2.22
N ALA A 59 12.69 -4.59 1.77
CA ALA A 59 11.43 -5.33 1.62
C ALA A 59 10.61 -5.43 2.93
N ARG A 60 11.27 -5.65 4.08
CA ARG A 60 10.58 -5.73 5.39
C ARG A 60 9.92 -4.40 5.77
N LEU A 61 10.60 -3.29 5.53
CA LEU A 61 10.08 -1.95 5.79
C LEU A 61 8.92 -1.63 4.84
N CYS A 62 9.07 -1.93 3.55
CA CYS A 62 8.01 -1.73 2.57
C CYS A 62 6.74 -2.53 2.90
N LYS A 63 6.90 -3.79 3.34
CA LYS A 63 5.78 -4.64 3.79
C LYS A 63 5.07 -4.06 5.01
N THR A 64 5.83 -3.59 6.00
CA THR A 64 5.28 -2.99 7.22
C THR A 64 4.51 -1.71 6.91
N LEU A 65 5.00 -0.93 5.95
CA LEU A 65 4.37 0.32 5.51
C LEU A 65 3.30 0.12 4.44
N LYS A 66 2.95 -1.13 4.11
CA LYS A 66 1.95 -1.52 3.09
C LYS A 66 2.21 -0.98 1.68
N VAL A 67 3.49 -0.82 1.32
CA VAL A 67 3.91 -0.42 -0.03
C VAL A 67 3.78 -1.64 -0.96
N ASN A 68 2.64 -1.75 -1.64
CA ASN A 68 2.34 -2.90 -2.52
C ASN A 68 2.51 -2.58 -4.01
N LYS A 69 2.59 -1.30 -4.37
CA LYS A 69 2.71 -0.81 -5.75
C LYS A 69 3.81 0.22 -5.84
N LEU A 70 4.39 0.38 -7.02
CA LEU A 70 5.49 1.31 -7.27
C LEU A 70 5.23 2.19 -8.51
N PRO A 71 5.72 3.43 -8.53
CA PRO A 71 6.30 4.13 -7.39
C PRO A 71 5.20 4.62 -6.42
N THR A 72 5.53 4.66 -5.14
CA THR A 72 4.64 5.14 -4.07
C THR A 72 5.35 6.24 -3.29
N VAL A 73 4.62 7.25 -2.88
CA VAL A 73 5.13 8.35 -2.06
C VAL A 73 4.36 8.40 -0.75
N HIS A 74 5.09 8.43 0.36
CA HIS A 74 4.54 8.74 1.67
C HIS A 74 5.02 10.13 2.11
N VAL A 75 4.13 10.93 2.67
CA VAL A 75 4.49 12.19 3.33
C VAL A 75 4.18 12.07 4.80
N TYR A 76 5.12 12.49 5.63
CA TYR A 76 5.02 12.51 7.08
C TYR A 76 5.10 13.94 7.58
N ARG A 77 4.25 14.28 8.54
CA ARG A 77 4.26 15.57 9.23
C ARG A 77 4.67 15.36 10.68
N ALA A 78 5.53 16.23 11.19
CA ALA A 78 5.93 16.21 12.59
C ALA A 78 4.67 16.33 13.49
N GLY A 79 4.50 15.40 14.42
CA GLY A 79 3.35 15.33 15.33
C GLY A 79 2.13 14.57 14.81
N SER A 80 1.95 14.42 13.49
CA SER A 80 0.79 13.72 12.90
C SER A 80 1.13 12.35 12.30
N GLY A 81 2.42 12.04 12.11
CA GLY A 81 2.83 10.79 11.46
C GLY A 81 2.61 10.84 9.95
N LYS A 82 2.18 9.71 9.35
CA LYS A 82 1.94 9.62 7.90
C LYS A 82 0.63 10.33 7.54
N VAL A 83 0.74 11.41 6.77
CA VAL A 83 -0.42 12.22 6.32
C VAL A 83 -0.80 11.95 4.88
N VAL A 84 0.11 11.33 4.09
CA VAL A 84 -0.12 11.00 2.68
C VAL A 84 0.40 9.61 2.39
N ASP A 85 -0.38 8.83 1.65
CA ASP A 85 -0.01 7.56 1.07
C ASP A 85 -0.62 7.47 -0.34
N MET A 86 0.22 7.64 -1.37
CA MET A 86 -0.26 7.66 -2.75
C MET A 86 0.65 6.89 -3.70
N THR A 87 0.06 5.97 -4.46
CA THR A 87 0.70 5.33 -5.62
C THR A 87 0.58 6.24 -6.83
N CYS A 88 1.70 6.71 -7.38
CA CYS A 88 1.68 7.75 -8.41
C CYS A 88 2.35 7.31 -9.70
N LYS A 89 1.61 7.39 -10.80
CA LYS A 89 2.22 7.23 -12.13
C LYS A 89 3.06 8.47 -12.46
N PRO A 90 4.15 8.35 -13.24
CA PRO A 90 4.95 9.51 -13.66
C PRO A 90 4.17 10.62 -14.38
N SER A 91 3.04 10.28 -15.01
CA SER A 91 2.12 11.22 -15.65
C SER A 91 1.35 12.09 -14.65
N MET A 92 1.10 11.56 -13.44
CA MET A 92 0.32 12.20 -12.38
C MET A 92 1.23 12.82 -11.31
N PHE A 93 2.47 13.15 -11.66
CA PHE A 93 3.44 13.70 -10.70
C PHE A 93 2.98 15.02 -10.07
N HIS A 94 2.16 15.81 -10.79
CA HIS A 94 1.60 17.06 -10.26
C HIS A 94 0.81 16.85 -8.97
N LEU A 95 0.09 15.74 -8.82
CA LEU A 95 -0.65 15.42 -7.59
C LEU A 95 0.26 15.33 -6.36
N VAL A 96 1.51 14.88 -6.52
CA VAL A 96 2.48 14.82 -5.42
C VAL A 96 2.90 16.22 -5.00
N VAL A 97 3.02 17.14 -5.96
CA VAL A 97 3.38 18.53 -5.70
C VAL A 97 2.22 19.24 -5.00
N ASP A 98 1.01 19.10 -5.51
CA ASP A 98 -0.21 19.69 -4.94
C ASP A 98 -0.41 19.23 -3.50
N GLU A 99 -0.26 17.92 -3.28
CA GLU A 99 -0.38 17.30 -1.97
C GLU A 99 0.70 17.78 -1.00
N LEU A 100 1.92 17.98 -1.49
CA LEU A 100 3.00 18.51 -0.66
C LEU A 100 2.75 19.97 -0.25
N HIS A 101 2.28 20.81 -1.18
CA HIS A 101 1.87 22.19 -0.86
C HIS A 101 0.74 22.21 0.16
N ARG A 102 -0.26 21.33 0.00
CA ARG A 102 -1.36 21.19 0.96
C ARG A 102 -0.88 20.81 2.36
N VAL A 103 0.08 19.89 2.46
CA VAL A 103 0.70 19.51 3.75
C VAL A 103 1.47 20.69 4.36
N LEU A 104 2.17 21.48 3.55
CA LEU A 104 2.92 22.65 3.99
C LEU A 104 2.02 23.80 4.46
N ASP A 105 0.90 24.03 3.77
CA ASP A 105 -0.12 25.03 4.15
C ASP A 105 -0.87 24.65 5.43
N GLY A 106 -0.71 23.40 5.88
CA GLY A 106 -1.25 22.91 7.13
C GLY A 106 -2.70 22.44 7.06
N SER A 107 -3.32 22.49 5.87
CA SER A 107 -4.64 21.94 5.59
C SER A 107 -4.58 20.42 5.65
N SER A 108 -4.95 19.83 6.79
CA SER A 108 -5.11 18.38 6.91
C SER A 108 -6.30 17.90 6.09
N SER A 109 -6.10 16.94 5.19
CA SER A 109 -7.21 16.15 4.67
C SER A 109 -7.41 15.14 5.77
N GLY A 110 -8.50 15.31 6.50
CA GLY A 110 -9.13 14.14 7.09
C GLY A 110 -9.27 13.12 5.97
N VAL A 111 -8.84 11.90 6.27
CA VAL A 111 -9.46 10.73 5.65
C VAL A 111 -10.97 10.95 5.71
N VAL A 112 -11.57 11.22 4.55
CA VAL A 112 -13.00 11.02 4.38
C VAL A 112 -13.15 9.53 4.21
N ASP A 113 -13.57 8.87 5.28
CA ASP A 113 -14.23 7.58 5.15
C ASP A 113 -15.60 7.90 4.49
N ASP A 114 -15.76 7.52 3.22
CA ASP A 114 -17.00 7.71 2.47
C ASP A 114 -18.12 6.81 3.05
N ASP A 115 -18.85 7.31 4.05
CA ASP A 115 -20.19 6.86 4.43
C ASP A 115 -21.22 7.78 3.75
N ASP A 116 -21.66 7.43 2.53
CA ASP A 116 -22.65 8.20 1.77
C ASP A 116 -24.09 7.86 2.19
N ALA A 117 -24.77 8.86 2.74
CA ALA A 117 -26.22 8.91 2.91
C ALA A 117 -26.85 9.96 1.98
N GLU A 118 -27.79 9.47 1.15
CA GLU A 118 -29.10 10.03 0.79
C GLU A 118 -29.37 11.00 -0.40
N ALA A 119 -30.49 10.67 -1.09
CA ALA A 119 -31.55 11.47 -1.74
C ALA A 119 -31.21 12.47 -2.88
N ASP A 120 -31.55 12.21 -4.15
CA ASP A 120 -32.86 12.17 -4.84
C ASP A 120 -33.39 13.55 -5.33
N LYS A 121 -33.52 13.71 -6.67
CA LYS A 121 -34.73 14.16 -7.40
C LYS A 121 -34.53 14.36 -8.92
N ASP A 122 -35.07 13.40 -9.67
CA ASP A 122 -35.89 13.44 -10.91
C ASP A 122 -35.66 14.42 -12.08
N LYS A 123 -35.42 13.84 -13.28
CA LYS A 123 -36.41 13.85 -14.40
C LYS A 123 -36.13 12.78 -15.47
N ALA A 124 -37.22 12.18 -15.96
CA ALA A 124 -37.32 10.87 -16.59
C ALA A 124 -37.26 10.85 -18.14
N ALA A 125 -36.79 9.73 -18.72
CA ALA A 125 -37.57 8.85 -19.61
C ALA A 125 -36.77 7.61 -20.13
N VAL A 126 -37.14 6.43 -19.60
CA VAL A 126 -37.40 5.13 -20.29
C VAL A 126 -36.24 4.24 -20.82
N ARG A 127 -36.02 3.14 -20.06
CA ARG A 127 -35.83 1.69 -20.36
C ARG A 127 -34.69 1.29 -21.32
N SER A 128 -33.80 0.31 -21.06
CA SER A 128 -33.82 -0.89 -20.20
C SER A 128 -32.36 -1.37 -20.03
N GLY A 129 -31.93 -1.70 -18.82
CA GLY A 129 -30.60 -2.27 -18.54
C GLY A 129 -30.39 -2.40 -17.04
N GLY A 130 -30.57 -3.62 -16.52
CA GLY A 130 -30.65 -3.92 -15.09
C GLY A 130 -29.44 -3.48 -14.28
N ASN A 131 -29.73 -2.78 -13.18
CA ASN A 131 -28.80 -2.38 -12.14
C ASN A 131 -28.47 -3.64 -11.29
N MET A 132 -27.23 -4.14 -11.33
CA MET A 132 -26.79 -5.23 -10.46
C MET A 132 -26.38 -4.65 -9.11
N THR A 133 -27.12 -5.00 -8.06
CA THR A 133 -26.84 -4.59 -6.68
C THR A 133 -25.70 -5.43 -6.08
N ASN A 134 -24.96 -4.85 -5.14
CA ASN A 134 -23.80 -5.45 -4.44
C ASN A 134 -24.16 -6.67 -3.57
N ALA A 135 -25.42 -7.11 -3.53
CA ALA A 135 -25.85 -8.34 -2.87
C ALA A 135 -25.23 -9.61 -3.51
N SER A 136 -24.72 -9.54 -4.74
CA SER A 136 -24.06 -10.66 -5.41
C SER A 136 -22.64 -10.95 -4.87
N PHE A 137 -21.95 -9.93 -4.35
CA PHE A 137 -20.59 -10.12 -3.84
C PHE A 137 -20.58 -10.79 -2.46
N ASP A 138 -21.59 -10.49 -1.63
CA ASP A 138 -21.71 -11.04 -0.26
C ASP A 138 -22.08 -12.52 -0.23
N MET A 139 -22.94 -12.98 -1.16
CA MET A 139 -23.33 -14.39 -1.24
C MET A 139 -22.14 -15.31 -1.62
N THR A 140 -21.11 -14.75 -2.28
CA THR A 140 -19.91 -15.51 -2.67
C THR A 140 -18.99 -15.79 -1.47
N MET A 141 -18.95 -14.93 -0.46
CA MET A 141 -18.15 -15.19 0.74
C MET A 141 -18.76 -16.27 1.64
N VAL A 142 -20.10 -16.32 1.75
CA VAL A 142 -20.78 -17.35 2.54
C VAL A 142 -20.58 -18.75 1.94
N ALA A 143 -20.55 -18.88 0.61
CA ALA A 143 -20.23 -20.15 -0.06
C ALA A 143 -18.74 -20.54 0.02
N GLY A 144 -17.82 -19.58 0.19
CA GLY A 144 -16.39 -19.86 0.33
C GLY A 144 -15.99 -20.43 1.69
N LEU A 145 -16.73 -20.11 2.75
CA LEU A 145 -16.49 -20.62 4.10
C LEU A 145 -16.85 -22.11 4.23
N SER A 146 -17.89 -22.58 3.54
CA SER A 146 -18.28 -24.00 3.59
C SER A 146 -17.31 -24.94 2.86
N LEU A 147 -16.66 -24.48 1.78
CA LEU A 147 -15.62 -25.27 1.11
C LEU A 147 -14.31 -25.34 1.93
N GLY A 148 -14.03 -24.30 2.72
CA GLY A 148 -12.85 -24.25 3.58
C GLY A 148 -12.87 -25.30 4.69
N GLU A 149 -14.04 -25.53 5.30
CA GLU A 149 -14.19 -26.53 6.36
C GLU A 149 -14.04 -27.97 5.84
N GLU A 150 -14.53 -28.25 4.62
CA GLU A 150 -14.43 -29.60 4.02
C GLU A 150 -12.98 -29.96 3.60
N ILE A 151 -12.21 -28.98 3.12
CA ILE A 151 -10.80 -29.17 2.76
C ILE A 151 -9.94 -29.43 4.01
N VAL A 152 -10.18 -28.68 5.10
CA VAL A 152 -9.44 -28.88 6.37
C VAL A 152 -9.78 -30.24 6.99
N ALA A 153 -11.05 -30.69 6.91
CA ALA A 153 -11.44 -32.02 7.38
C ALA A 153 -10.77 -33.15 6.56
N SER A 154 -10.67 -33.01 5.24
CA SER A 154 -10.00 -34.00 4.38
C SER A 154 -8.48 -34.08 4.60
N LEU A 155 -7.81 -32.95 4.88
CA LEU A 155 -6.38 -32.93 5.20
C LEU A 155 -6.08 -33.55 6.58
N LYS A 156 -6.98 -33.39 7.54
CA LYS A 156 -6.81 -34.00 8.88
C LYS A 156 -6.94 -35.52 8.81
N LYS A 157 -7.85 -36.05 8.00
CA LYS A 157 -8.03 -37.51 7.82
C LYS A 157 -6.83 -38.19 7.15
N LYS A 158 -6.19 -37.53 6.16
CA LYS A 158 -4.97 -38.07 5.54
C LYS A 158 -3.78 -38.12 6.50
N LYS A 159 -3.70 -37.20 7.46
CA LYS A 159 -2.60 -37.17 8.43
C LYS A 159 -2.71 -38.28 9.49
N GLU A 160 -3.92 -38.69 9.84
CA GLU A 160 -4.14 -39.79 10.79
C GLU A 160 -3.85 -41.18 10.19
N GLU A 161 -4.05 -41.35 8.87
CA GLU A 161 -3.71 -42.61 8.17
C GLU A 161 -2.19 -42.78 7.95
N GLU A 162 -1.44 -41.69 7.73
CA GLU A 162 0.04 -41.74 7.63
C GLU A 162 0.70 -42.08 9.00
N ASP A 163 0.15 -41.59 10.11
CA ASP A 163 0.67 -41.85 11.46
C ASP A 163 0.41 -43.30 11.94
N GLU A 164 -0.65 -43.95 11.45
CA GLU A 164 -0.89 -45.38 11.71
C GLU A 164 -0.02 -46.32 10.84
N GLY A 165 0.36 -45.89 9.64
CA GLY A 165 1.28 -46.62 8.77
C GLY A 165 2.70 -46.71 9.37
N ALA A 166 3.20 -45.59 9.89
CA ALA A 166 4.53 -45.51 10.50
C ALA A 166 4.69 -46.38 11.77
N LYS A 167 3.60 -46.63 12.51
CA LYS A 167 3.60 -47.52 13.68
C LYS A 167 3.65 -49.01 13.33
N LYS A 168 3.27 -49.38 12.10
CA LYS A 168 3.31 -50.79 11.64
C LYS A 168 4.69 -51.17 11.09
N GLU A 169 5.39 -50.25 10.43
CA GLU A 169 6.78 -50.49 9.96
C GLU A 169 7.77 -50.63 11.12
N THR A 170 7.60 -49.86 12.20
CA THR A 170 8.47 -49.96 13.39
C THR A 170 8.30 -51.25 14.18
N ASN A 171 7.19 -51.99 13.99
CA ASN A 171 6.93 -53.25 14.70
C ASN A 171 7.54 -54.48 13.98
N TRP A 172 7.97 -54.34 12.72
CA TRP A 172 8.76 -55.37 12.02
C TRP A 172 10.24 -55.36 12.44
N PHE A 173 10.78 -54.21 12.84
CA PHE A 173 12.20 -54.03 13.05
C PHE A 173 12.73 -54.61 14.38
N TRP A 174 11.87 -54.93 15.34
CA TRP A 174 12.25 -55.46 16.67
C TRP A 174 11.94 -56.94 16.90
N LYS A 175 11.58 -57.70 15.85
CA LYS A 175 11.19 -59.11 15.98
C LYS A 175 12.07 -60.08 15.17
N GLN A 176 13.39 -59.82 15.13
CA GLN A 176 14.41 -60.82 14.83
C GLN A 176 15.54 -60.75 15.86
#